data_AF-A0A9E6CQQ3-F1
#
_entry.id   AF-A0A9E6CQQ3-F1
#
_cell.length_a   1.000
_cell.length_b   1.000
_cell.length_c   1.000
_cell.angle_alpha   90.00
_cell.angle_beta   90.00
_cell.angle_gamma   90.00
#
_symmetry.space_group_name_H-M   'P 1'
#
loop_
_entity.id
_entity.type
_entity.pdbx_description
1 polymer ?
#
loop_
_entity_poly.entity_id
_entity_poly.type
_entity_poly.pdbx_seq_one_letter_code
_entity_poly.pdbx_strand_id
1 'polypeptide(L)' 'MQILTTEEIKQDIEGFQARIDAARKKLAMLPGGRLAYPEHKKREMHRRQLESEIEHVHKLIGYATEALQP' A
#
# COMPACT_ATOMS: atom_id res chain seq x y z
N MET A 1 0.34 27.90 8.80
CA MET A 1 0.62 26.87 7.79
C MET A 1 2.00 26.31 8.08
N GLN A 2 2.10 25.07 8.56
CA GLN A 2 3.39 24.39 8.62
C GLN A 2 3.77 24.03 7.19
N ILE A 3 4.87 24.59 6.71
CA ILE A 3 5.47 24.20 5.43
C ILE A 3 6.16 22.88 5.72
N LEU A 4 5.64 21.78 5.16
CA LEU A 4 6.33 20.49 5.19
C LEU A 4 7.68 20.67 4.52
N THR A 5 8.74 20.33 5.23
CA THR A 5 10.09 20.36 4.70
C THR A 5 10.27 19.22 3.70
N THR A 6 11.18 19.40 2.75
CA THR A 6 11.58 18.36 1.80
C THR A 6 12.01 17.06 2.50
N GLU A 7 12.60 17.15 3.70
CA GLU A 7 12.99 15.99 4.50
C GLU A 7 11.79 15.22 5.06
N GLU A 8 10.76 15.92 5.56
CA GLU A 8 9.52 15.29 6.02
C GLU A 8 8.80 14.56 4.88
N ILE A 9 8.72 15.19 3.70
CA ILE A 9 8.08 14.56 2.52
C ILE A 9 8.84 13.29 2.10
N LYS A 10 10.18 13.29 2.17
CA LYS A 10 10.99 12.09 1.89
C LYS A 10 10.75 10.97 2.91
N GLN A 11 10.68 11.32 4.21
CA GLN A 11 10.36 10.35 5.27
C GLN A 11 8.98 9.74 5.06
N ASP A 12 8.00 10.54 4.65
CA ASP A 12 6.65 10.05 4.33
C ASP A 12 6.68 9.06 3.16
N ILE A 13 7.42 9.38 2.09
CA ILE A 13 7.59 8.46 0.94
C ILE A 13 8.21 7.13 1.38
N GLU A 14 9.24 7.15 2.22
CA GLU A 14 9.84 5.92 2.77
C GLU A 14 8.84 5.13 3.62
N GLY A 15 8.06 5.82 4.47
CA GLY A 15 7.00 5.20 5.27
C GLY A 15 5.91 4.56 4.41
N PHE A 16 5.49 5.23 3.34
CA PHE A 16 4.55 4.71 2.36
C PHE A 16 5.11 3.49 1.63
N GLN A 17 6.38 3.51 1.24
CA GLN A 17 7.03 2.37 0.60
C GLN A 17 7.06 1.15 1.53
N ALA A 18 7.38 1.34 2.81
CA ALA A 18 7.34 0.27 3.80
C ALA A 18 5.93 -0.33 3.98
N ARG A 19 4.88 0.50 3.91
CA ARG A 19 3.48 0.03 3.94
C ARG A 19 3.13 -0.82 2.73
N ILE A 20 3.55 -0.42 1.53
CA ILE A 20 3.37 -1.21 0.31
C ILE A 20 4.05 -2.57 0.45
N ASP A 21 5.29 -2.59 0.94
CA ASP A 21 6.04 -3.84 1.11
C ASP A 21 5.39 -4.77 2.14
N ALA A 22 4.84 -4.21 3.23
CA ALA A 22 4.07 -4.98 4.21
C ALA A 22 2.79 -5.57 3.59
N ALA A 23 2.05 -4.80 2.79
CA ALA A 23 0.85 -5.27 2.10
C ALA A 23 1.18 -6.36 1.07
N ARG A 24 2.27 -6.22 0.32
CA ARG A 24 2.78 -7.25 -0.62
C ARG A 24 3.17 -8.54 0.10
N LYS A 25 3.83 -8.44 1.24
CA LYS A 25 4.14 -9.63 2.09
C LYS A 25 2.86 -10.33 2.54
N LYS A 26 1.85 -9.59 2.98
CA LYS A 26 0.54 -10.16 3.35
C LYS A 26 -0.15 -10.84 2.17
N LEU A 27 -0.09 -10.25 0.97
CA LEU A 27 -0.63 -10.85 -0.26
C LEU A 27 0.07 -12.19 -0.57
N ALA A 28 1.40 -12.24 -0.46
CA ALA A 28 2.17 -13.46 -0.69
C ALA A 28 1.88 -14.56 0.34
N MET A 29 1.42 -14.20 1.54
CA MET A 29 1.03 -15.15 2.59
C MET A 29 -0.41 -15.67 2.45
N LEU A 30 -1.21 -15.15 1.51
CA LEU A 30 -2.57 -15.64 1.33
C LEU A 30 -2.59 -17.10 0.86
N PRO A 31 -3.54 -17.92 1.35
CA PRO A 31 -3.60 -19.33 1.01
C PRO A 31 -3.84 -19.55 -0.49
N GLY A 32 -2.88 -20.22 -1.13
CA GLY A 32 -2.98 -20.67 -2.52
C GLY A 32 -3.86 -21.92 -2.69
N GLY A 33 -4.15 -22.27 -3.94
CA GLY A 33 -4.84 -23.51 -4.27
C GLY A 33 -6.37 -23.47 -4.13
N ARG A 34 -6.98 -24.66 -4.18
CA ARG A 34 -8.43 -24.84 -4.03
C ARG A 34 -8.81 -24.75 -2.55
N LEU A 35 -9.73 -23.84 -2.26
CA LEU A 35 -10.32 -23.65 -0.94
C LEU A 35 -11.83 -23.92 -1.03
N ALA A 36 -12.47 -24.22 0.10
CA ALA A 36 -13.92 -24.21 0.15
C ALA A 36 -14.43 -22.80 -0.20
N TYR A 37 -15.58 -22.71 -0.88
CA TYR A 37 -16.16 -21.44 -1.31
C TYR A 37 -16.16 -20.31 -0.23
N PRO A 38 -16.54 -20.55 1.04
CA PRO A 38 -16.50 -19.50 2.05
C PRO A 38 -15.08 -18.98 2.32
N GLU A 39 -14.08 -19.85 2.35
CA GLU A 39 -12.68 -19.49 2.57
C GLU A 39 -12.08 -18.80 1.34
N HIS A 40 -12.43 -19.28 0.14
CA HIS A 40 -12.10 -18.62 -1.12
C HIS A 40 -12.64 -17.19 -1.14
N LYS A 41 -13.91 -16.98 -0.79
CA LYS A 41 -14.52 -15.64 -0.77
C LYS A 41 -13.83 -14.71 0.23
N LYS A 42 -13.49 -15.20 1.43
CA LYS A 42 -12.71 -14.44 2.42
C LYS A 42 -11.33 -14.05 1.91
N ARG A 43 -10.61 -14.99 1.28
CA ARG A 43 -9.32 -14.72 0.64
C ARG A 43 -9.42 -13.66 -0.43
N GLU A 44 -10.39 -13.77 -1.34
CA GLU A 44 -10.61 -12.80 -2.41
C GLU A 44 -10.90 -11.40 -1.87
N MET A 45 -11.69 -11.29 -0.81
CA MET A 45 -11.96 -10.02 -0.15
C MET A 45 -10.69 -9.42 0.46
N HIS A 46 -9.91 -10.20 1.21
CA HIS A 46 -8.63 -9.73 1.77
C HIS A 46 -7.63 -9.34 0.69
N ARG A 47 -7.56 -10.11 -0.41
CA ARG A 47 -6.72 -9.79 -1.57
C ARG A 47 -7.07 -8.41 -2.13
N ARG A 48 -8.36 -8.16 -2.42
CA ARG A 48 -8.82 -6.87 -2.94
C ARG A 48 -8.55 -5.71 -1.98
N GLN A 49 -8.69 -5.93 -0.67
CA GLN A 49 -8.39 -4.91 0.33
C GLN A 49 -6.90 -4.53 0.31
N LEU A 50 -6.00 -5.52 0.27
CA LEU A 50 -4.56 -5.29 0.21
C LEU A 50 -4.14 -4.64 -1.12
N GLU A 51 -4.69 -5.09 -2.24
CA GLU A 51 -4.46 -4.46 -3.56
C GLU A 51 -4.93 -3.00 -3.59
N SER A 52 -6.10 -2.72 -3.02
CA SER A 52 -6.62 -1.36 -2.90
C SER A 52 -5.78 -0.48 -1.97
N GLU A 53 -5.26 -1.02 -0.87
CA GLU A 53 -4.33 -0.29 0.00
C GLU A 53 -3.04 0.05 -0.76
N ILE A 54 -2.47 -0.89 -1.50
CA ILE A 54 -1.27 -0.66 -2.32
C ILE A 54 -1.51 0.45 -3.35
N GLU A 55 -2.64 0.41 -4.06
CA GLU A 55 -2.99 1.43 -5.05
C GLU A 55 -3.15 2.81 -4.39
N HIS A 56 -3.84 2.87 -3.26
CA HIS A 56 -4.03 4.11 -2.52
C HIS A 56 -2.71 4.71 -2.05
N VAL A 57 -1.82 3.89 -1.48
CA VAL A 57 -0.51 4.34 -1.01
C VAL A 57 0.38 4.77 -2.17
N HIS A 58 0.33 4.09 -3.32
CA HIS A 58 1.02 4.54 -4.53
C HIS A 58 0.59 5.94 -4.98
N LYS A 59 -0.71 6.27 -4.89
CA LYS A 59 -1.20 7.63 -5.20
C LYS A 59 -0.62 8.68 -4.23
N LEU A 60 -0.55 8.35 -2.94
CA LEU A 60 0.05 9.24 -1.93
C LEU A 60 1.54 9.49 -2.21
N ILE A 61 2.29 8.48 -2.61
CA ILE A 61 3.68 8.63 -3.05
C ILE A 61 3.76 9.54 -4.28
N GLY A 62 2.83 9.39 -5.23
CA GLY A 62 2.71 10.29 -6.39
C GLY A 62 2.58 11.75 -5.98
N TYR A 63 1.60 12.07 -5.12
CA TYR A 63 1.40 13.43 -4.62
C TYR A 63 2.60 13.98 -3.84
N ALA A 64 3.21 13.15 -2.99
CA ALA A 64 4.42 13.52 -2.26
C ALA A 64 5.60 13.80 -3.20
N THR A 65 5.73 13.01 -4.28
CA THR A 65 6.78 13.19 -5.28
C THR A 65 6.55 14.45 -6.11
N GLU A 66 5.30 14.73 -6.50
CA GLU A 66 4.93 15.98 -7.19
C GLU A 66 5.24 17.20 -6.32
N ALA A 67 4.99 17.14 -5.01
CA ALA A 67 5.33 18.22 -4.08
C ALA A 67 6.85 18.47 -3.93
N LEU A 68 7.69 17.50 -4.31
CA LEU A 68 9.15 17.63 -4.33
C LEU A 68 9.68 18.20 -5.65
N GLN A 69 8.87 18.28 -6.70
CA GLN A 69 9.25 18.83 -7.99
C GLN A 69 8.92 20.35 -8.00
N PRO A 70 9.91 21.23 -8.23
CA PRO A 70 9.74 22.69 -8.21
C PRO A 70 8.99 23.24 -9.44
#